data_AF-A0AB33KLS2-F1
#
_entry.id   AF-A0AB33KLS2-F1
#
_cell.length_a   1.000
_cell.length_b   1.000
_cell.length_c   1.000
_cell.angle_alpha   90.00
_cell.angle_beta   90.00
_cell.angle_gamma   90.00
#
_symmetry.space_group_name_H-M   'P 1'
#
loop_
_entity.id
_entity.type
_entity.pdbx_description
1 polymer ?
#
loop_
_entity_poly.entity_id
_entity_poly.type
_entity_poly.pdbx_seq_one_letter_code
_entity_poly.pdbx_strand_id
1 'polypeptide(L)'
;MGKLMVAEGLGVTVLPDYSVVGDPLERTGAITCRPLAGDATTVLLVVQRSRTGSVSRAARDLHRIFVERSEEHRSGGRVPHGSPGDL
;
A
#
# COMPACT_ATOMS: atom_id res chain seq x y z
N MET A 1 9.74 -8.79 -4.16
CA MET A 1 10.35 -9.27 -5.43
C MET A 1 10.38 -8.19 -6.50
N GLY A 2 9.25 -7.61 -6.95
CA GLY A 2 9.25 -6.61 -8.04
C GLY A 2 10.16 -5.39 -7.84
N LYS A 3 10.15 -4.75 -6.65
CA LYS A 3 10.99 -3.57 -6.37
C LYS A 3 12.50 -3.82 -6.48
N LEU A 4 12.96 -4.98 -6.01
CA LEU A 4 14.38 -5.34 -6.07
C LEU A 4 14.83 -5.49 -7.53
N MET A 5 14.00 -6.09 -8.39
CA MET A 5 14.32 -6.21 -9.81
C MET A 5 14.45 -4.84 -10.49
N VAL A 6 13.64 -3.85 -10.09
CA VAL A 6 13.77 -2.47 -10.59
C VAL A 6 15.06 -1.83 -10.08
N ALA A 7 15.39 -1.99 -8.80
CA ALA A 7 16.62 -1.45 -8.21
C ALA A 7 17.88 -2.01 -8.91
N GLU A 8 17.84 -3.28 -9.33
CA GLU A 8 18.91 -3.93 -10.10
C GLU A 8 18.88 -3.61 -11.61
N GLY A 9 18.00 -2.70 -12.05
CA GLY A 9 17.94 -2.25 -13.45
C GLY A 9 17.31 -3.25 -14.43
N LEU A 10 16.60 -4.28 -13.94
CA LEU A 10 16.00 -5.32 -14.79
C LEU A 10 14.70 -4.89 -15.49
N GLY A 11 14.22 -3.66 -15.24
CA GLY A 11 13.07 -3.08 -15.92
C GLY A 11 12.25 -2.14 -15.04
N VAL A 12 10.99 -1.94 -15.42
CA VAL A 12 9.99 -1.15 -14.68
C VAL A 12 8.83 -2.03 -14.21
N THR A 13 8.09 -1.56 -13.22
CA THR A 13 6.95 -2.30 -12.67
C THR A 13 5.88 -1.36 -12.16
N VAL A 14 4.63 -1.85 -12.07
CA VAL A 14 3.51 -1.15 -11.46
C VAL A 14 3.21 -1.82 -10.13
N LEU A 15 3.14 -1.02 -9.06
CA LEU A 15 2.89 -1.50 -7.71
C LEU A 15 1.82 -0.63 -7.03
N PRO A 16 1.07 -1.20 -6.07
CA PRO A 16 0.19 -0.41 -5.23
C PRO A 16 0.98 0.60 -4.39
N ASP A 17 0.39 1.77 -4.14
CA ASP A 17 1.01 2.84 -3.36
C ASP A 17 1.53 2.35 -1.99
N TYR A 18 0.75 1.51 -1.30
CA TYR A 18 1.13 0.95 0.01
C TYR A 18 2.38 0.07 -0.03
N SER A 19 2.78 -0.39 -1.22
CA SER A 19 3.99 -1.19 -1.42
C SER A 19 5.20 -0.33 -1.78
N VAL A 20 5.04 0.95 -2.11
CA VAL A 20 6.12 1.82 -2.60
C VAL A 20 6.39 2.97 -1.64
N VAL A 21 5.34 3.66 -1.18
CA VAL A 21 5.46 4.83 -0.31
C VAL A 21 6.12 4.44 1.01
N GLY A 22 7.24 5.08 1.34
CA GLY A 22 7.98 4.83 2.58
C GLY A 22 8.84 3.55 2.56
N ASP A 23 8.89 2.83 1.44
CA ASP A 23 9.79 1.70 1.28
C ASP A 23 11.26 2.16 1.36
N PRO A 24 12.17 1.40 1.99
CA PRO A 24 13.57 1.78 2.07
C PRO A 24 14.21 2.07 0.70
N LEU A 25 13.86 1.33 -0.36
CA LEU A 25 14.43 1.54 -1.69
C LEU A 25 13.93 2.82 -2.35
N GLU A 26 12.70 3.24 -2.04
CA GLU A 26 12.16 4.52 -2.49
C GLU A 26 12.82 5.67 -1.74
N ARG A 27 12.91 5.57 -0.41
CA ARG A 27 13.52 6.58 0.46
C ARG A 27 15.02 6.80 0.20
N THR A 28 15.74 5.78 -0.24
CA THR A 28 17.17 5.90 -0.59
C THR A 28 17.39 6.33 -2.04
N GLY A 29 16.31 6.46 -2.84
CA GLY A 29 16.38 6.77 -4.26
C GLY A 29 16.87 5.60 -5.13
N ALA A 30 17.01 4.39 -4.58
CA ALA A 30 17.35 3.19 -5.34
C ALA A 30 16.25 2.81 -6.34
N ILE A 31 15.00 3.18 -6.05
CA ILE A 31 13.90 3.22 -7.02
C ILE A 31 13.20 4.57 -6.94
N THR A 32 12.51 4.95 -8.01
CA THR A 32 11.63 6.12 -8.02
C THR A 32 10.24 5.72 -8.50
N CYS A 33 9.21 6.43 -8.01
CA CYS A 33 7.83 6.22 -8.44
C CYS A 33 7.33 7.42 -9.25
N ARG A 34 6.36 7.16 -10.14
CA ARG A 34 5.66 8.18 -10.92
C ARG A 34 4.17 7.83 -10.94
N PRO A 35 3.26 8.80 -10.80
CA PRO A 35 1.83 8.55 -10.93
C PRO A 35 1.48 8.04 -12.32
N LEU A 36 0.51 7.13 -12.38
CA LEU A 36 -0.09 6.72 -13.64
C LEU A 36 -1.09 7.80 -14.10
N ALA A 37 -0.98 8.24 -15.35
CA ALA A 37 -1.88 9.24 -15.91
C ALA A 37 -3.32 8.70 -15.97
N GLY A 38 -4.27 9.47 -15.43
CA GLY A 38 -5.69 9.09 -15.42
C GLY A 38 -6.03 7.92 -14.48
N ASP A 39 -5.21 7.67 -13.47
CA ASP A 39 -5.37 6.48 -12.63
C ASP A 39 -6.62 6.48 -11.73
N ALA A 40 -7.55 5.61 -12.09
CA ALA A 40 -8.73 5.24 -11.30
C ALA A 40 -8.59 3.86 -10.63
N THR A 41 -7.43 3.21 -10.75
CA THR A 41 -7.20 1.86 -10.24
C THR A 41 -7.23 1.88 -8.72
N THR A 42 -8.06 1.03 -8.12
CA THR A 42 -8.17 0.90 -6.66
C THR A 42 -7.80 -0.50 -6.24
N VAL A 43 -6.99 -0.61 -5.19
CA VAL A 43 -6.73 -1.88 -4.51
C VAL A 43 -7.59 -1.95 -3.24
N LEU A 44 -8.47 -2.95 -3.16
CA LEU A 44 -9.28 -3.22 -1.98
C LEU A 44 -8.60 -4.27 -1.10
N LEU A 45 -8.16 -3.86 0.08
CA LEU A 45 -7.65 -4.77 1.12
C LEU A 45 -8.81 -5.29 1.96
N VAL A 46 -8.94 -6.61 2.05
CA VAL A 46 -10.03 -7.28 2.79
C VAL A 46 -9.44 -8.15 3.89
N VAL A 47 -9.93 -7.99 5.12
CA VAL A 47 -9.67 -8.93 6.21
C VAL A 47 -10.79 -9.98 6.26
N GLN A 48 -10.42 -11.25 6.19
CA GLN A 48 -11.34 -12.37 6.31
C GLN A 48 -11.11 -13.10 7.63
N ARG A 49 -12.18 -13.56 8.26
CA ARG A 49 -12.13 -14.39 9.47
C ARG A 49 -13.11 -15.55 9.36
N SER A 50 -12.76 -16.69 9.95
CA SER A 50 -13.71 -17.79 10.09
C SER A 50 -14.88 -17.34 10.97
N ARG A 51 -16.10 -17.70 10.55
CA ARG A 51 -17.32 -17.51 11.34
C ARG A 51 -17.58 -18.68 12.31
N THR A 52 -16.84 -19.78 12.15
CA THR A 52 -16.97 -21.01 12.92
C THR A 52 -15.66 -21.33 13.65
N GLY A 53 -15.76 -21.95 14.82
CA GLY A 53 -14.62 -22.27 15.68
C GLY A 53 -14.28 -21.17 16.71
N SER A 54 -13.50 -21.55 17.72
CA SER A 54 -13.04 -20.61 18.75
C SER A 54 -11.91 -19.74 18.20
N VAL A 55 -12.20 -18.44 18.02
CA VAL A 55 -11.16 -17.46 17.66
C VAL A 55 -10.45 -17.00 18.93
N SER A 56 -9.13 -17.15 18.95
CA SER A 56 -8.29 -16.68 20.06
C SER A 56 -8.54 -15.19 20.33
N ARG A 57 -8.33 -14.75 21.58
CA ARG A 57 -8.46 -13.34 21.93
C ARG A 57 -7.55 -12.47 21.06
N ALA A 58 -6.31 -12.90 20.86
CA ALA A 58 -5.33 -12.20 20.01
C ALA A 58 -5.83 -12.01 18.56
N ALA A 59 -6.44 -13.02 17.96
CA ALA A 59 -6.99 -12.90 16.60
C ALA A 59 -8.22 -11.96 16.54
N ARG A 60 -9.05 -11.92 17.58
CA ARG A 60 -10.14 -10.93 17.70
C ARG A 60 -9.61 -9.52 17.84
N ASP A 61 -8.59 -9.33 18.68
CA ASP A 61 -7.96 -8.02 18.89
C ASP A 61 -7.29 -7.52 17.60
N LEU A 62 -6.60 -8.41 16.87
CA LEU A 62 -6.00 -8.08 15.58
C LEU A 62 -7.05 -7.69 14.53
N HIS A 63 -8.17 -8.43 14.45
CA HIS A 63 -9.26 -8.08 13.54
C HIS A 63 -9.83 -6.69 13.85
N ARG A 64 -10.04 -6.38 15.14
CA ARG A 64 -10.49 -5.05 15.58
C ARG A 64 -9.51 -3.96 15.13
N ILE A 65 -8.21 -4.15 15.37
CA ILE A 65 -7.17 -3.20 14.96
C ILE A 65 -7.20 -2.98 13.43
N PHE A 66 -7.34 -4.03 12.62
CA PHE A 66 -7.41 -3.87 11.17
C PHE A 66 -8.66 -3.07 10.73
N VAL A 67 -9.81 -3.29 11.35
CA VAL A 67 -11.02 -2.53 11.05
C VAL A 67 -10.85 -1.06 11.43
N GLU A 68 -10.39 -0.77 12.65
CA GLU A 68 -10.13 0.60 13.14
C GLU A 68 -9.18 1.34 12.19
N ARG A 69 -8.04 0.73 11.84
CA ARG A 69 -7.09 1.32 10.90
C ARG A 69 -7.71 1.49 9.52
N SER A 70 -8.52 0.56 9.03
CA SER A 70 -9.15 0.70 7.70
C SER A 70 -10.08 1.91 7.61
N GLU A 71 -10.81 2.24 8.68
CA GLU A 71 -11.67 3.42 8.75
C GLU A 71 -10.85 4.71 8.73
N GLU A 72 -9.74 4.75 9.49
CA GLU A 72 -8.81 5.89 9.50
C GLU A 72 -8.17 6.14 8.12
N HIS A 73 -7.82 5.08 7.38
CA HIS A 73 -7.29 5.23 6.02
C HIS A 73 -8.38 5.65 5.01
N ARG A 74 -9.64 5.27 5.26
CA ARG A 74 -10.77 5.70 4.41
C ARG A 74 -11.11 7.17 4.61
N SER A 75 -11.04 7.67 5.84
CA SER A 75 -11.31 9.08 6.18
C SER A 75 -10.15 10.01 5.83
N GLY A 76 -8.92 9.50 5.80
CA GLY A 76 -7.72 10.27 5.44
C GLY A 76 -7.64 10.73 3.98
N GLY A 77 -8.49 10.20 3.08
CA GLY A 77 -8.48 10.55 1.66
C GLY A 77 -7.20 10.13 0.92
N ARG A 78 -7.32 9.89 -0.39
CA ARG A 78 -6.16 9.63 -1.25
C ARG A 78 -5.33 10.92 -1.33
N VAL A 79 -4.21 11.02 -0.62
CA VAL A 79 -3.25 12.12 -0.83
C VAL A 79 -2.69 11.93 -2.24
N PRO A 80 -3.00 12.80 -3.22
CA PRO A 80 -2.43 12.70 -4.55
C PRO A 80 -0.92 12.93 -4.42
N HIS A 81 -0.13 11.86 -4.53
CA HIS A 81 1.31 11.99 -4.58
C HIS A 81 1.70 12.39 -5.99
N GLY A 82 1.80 13.70 -6.23
CA GLY A 82 2.36 14.29 -7.45
C GLY A 82 1.51 15.40 -8.04
N SER A 83 1.68 16.64 -7.57
CA SER A 83 1.45 17.79 -8.44
C SER A 83 2.54 17.78 -9.53
N PRO A 84 2.18 17.87 -10.83
CA PRO A 84 3.16 18.07 -11.88
C PRO A 84 3.62 19.54 -11.83
N GLY A 85 4.72 19.79 -11.13
CA GLY A 85 5.30 21.13 -11.03
C GLY A 85 6.01 21.37 -9.72
N ASP A 86 7.13 20.70 -9.50
CA ASP A 86 8.27 21.26 -8.77
C ASP A 86 9.51 20.44 -9.15
N LEU A 87 10.45 21.16 -9.78
CA LEU A 87 11.69 20.75 -10.48
C LEU A 87 11.55 20.39 -11.96
#